data_AF-A0A7C7U7A8-F1
#
_entry.id   AF-A0A7C7U7A8-F1
#
_cell.length_a   1.000
_cell.length_b   1.000
_cell.length_c   1.000
_cell.angle_alpha   90.00
_cell.angle_beta   90.00
_cell.angle_gamma   90.00
#
_symmetry.space_group_name_H-M   'P 1'
#
loop_
_entity.id
_entity.type
_entity.pdbx_description
1 polymer ?
#
loop_
_entity_poly.entity_id
_entity_poly.type
_entity_poly.pdbx_seq_one_letter_code
_entity_poly.pdbx_strand_id
1 'polypeptide(L)'
;MSTRVVLIGAGSAQFGFDMLGDLFQSEVLAEAHIVLHDINPEALERVRKAGQAHIDSNGLSARLSATLSRPEALAGADFCVIAIEVGDRFALWEQDQNTPRGLGLRQVFGENGGPGGLFHSLRVVPPILSICEDVQKICPDAWI
;
A
#
# COMPACT_ATOMS: atom_id res chain seq x y z
N MET A 1 23.31 3.57 8.60
CA MET A 1 22.41 2.54 8.06
C MET A 1 21.41 3.25 7.17
N SER A 2 21.07 2.69 6.01
CA SER A 2 20.09 3.29 5.08
C SER A 2 18.69 2.87 5.53
N THR A 3 17.79 3.83 5.73
CA THR A 3 16.41 3.59 6.19
C THR A 3 15.67 2.70 5.20
N ARG A 4 15.02 1.64 5.70
CA ARG A 4 14.22 0.72 4.89
C ARG A 4 12.73 1.00 5.06
N VAL A 5 12.10 1.44 3.98
CA VAL A 5 10.66 1.76 3.93
C VAL A 5 9.94 0.72 3.08
N VAL A 6 8.96 0.02 3.67
CA VAL A 6 8.15 -0.97 2.97
C VAL A 6 6.79 -0.37 2.65
N LEU A 7 6.40 -0.43 1.38
CA LEU A 7 5.09 -0.02 0.90
C LEU A 7 4.25 -1.27 0.60
N ILE A 8 3.23 -1.55 1.41
CA ILE A 8 2.36 -2.72 1.29
C ILE A 8 1.09 -2.32 0.55
N GLY A 9 0.82 -2.98 -0.58
CA GLY A 9 -0.20 -2.56 -1.55
C GLY A 9 0.36 -1.60 -2.61
N ALA A 10 1.67 -1.70 -2.88
CA ALA A 10 2.39 -0.79 -3.76
C ALA A 10 2.03 -0.94 -5.25
N GLY A 11 1.26 -1.96 -5.66
CA GLY A 11 0.74 -2.08 -7.01
C GLY A 11 -0.37 -1.09 -7.34
N SER A 12 -0.92 -0.39 -6.33
CA SER A 12 -1.85 0.71 -6.52
C SER A 12 -1.19 1.84 -7.31
N ALA A 13 -1.76 2.21 -8.46
CA ALA A 13 -1.23 3.30 -9.28
C ALA A 13 -1.33 4.66 -8.55
N GLN A 14 -2.34 4.87 -7.72
CA GLN A 14 -2.46 6.10 -6.93
C GLN A 14 -1.41 6.10 -5.82
N PHE A 15 -1.52 5.14 -4.89
CA PHE A 15 -0.67 5.11 -3.71
C PHE A 15 0.81 4.83 -4.03
N GLY A 16 1.10 3.87 -4.90
CA GLY A 16 2.47 3.49 -5.24
C GLY A 16 3.25 4.62 -5.92
N PHE A 17 2.65 5.31 -6.88
CA PHE A 17 3.32 6.44 -7.54
C PHE A 17 3.40 7.68 -6.66
N ASP A 18 2.35 8.02 -5.93
CA ASP A 18 2.34 9.18 -5.05
C ASP A 18 3.40 9.02 -3.93
N MET A 19 3.46 7.85 -3.28
CA MET A 19 4.48 7.57 -2.25
C MET A 19 5.90 7.59 -2.80
N LEU A 20 6.14 7.03 -3.99
CA LEU A 20 7.47 7.11 -4.62
C LEU A 20 7.85 8.56 -4.92
N GLY A 21 6.91 9.36 -5.42
CA GLY A 21 7.12 10.78 -5.65
C GLY A 21 7.51 11.54 -4.39
N ASP A 22 6.81 11.31 -3.28
CA ASP A 22 7.11 11.94 -1.99
C ASP A 22 8.48 11.49 -1.44
N LEU A 23 8.78 10.19 -1.50
CA LEU A 23 10.03 9.62 -0.99
C LEU A 23 11.24 10.12 -1.78
N PHE A 24 11.14 10.24 -3.10
CA PHE A 24 12.22 10.73 -3.96
C PHE A 24 12.53 12.22 -3.78
N GLN A 25 11.58 13.00 -3.27
CA GLN A 25 11.76 14.43 -2.99
C GLN A 25 12.27 14.70 -1.57
N SER A 26 12.35 13.68 -0.72
CA SER A 26 12.78 13.83 0.66
C SER A 26 14.29 13.81 0.80
N GLU A 27 14.89 14.92 1.27
CA GLU A 27 16.32 14.97 1.58
C GLU A 27 16.72 14.00 2.70
N VAL A 28 15.83 13.80 3.69
CA VAL A 28 16.08 12.90 4.83
C VAL A 28 16.08 11.42 4.41
N LEU A 29 15.35 11.09 3.33
CA LEU A 29 15.21 9.72 2.82
C LEU A 29 15.90 9.52 1.47
N ALA A 30 16.80 10.42 1.07
CA ALA A 30 17.44 10.42 -0.25
C ALA A 30 18.19 9.11 -0.58
N GLU A 31 18.72 8.43 0.43
CA GLU A 31 19.42 7.14 0.30
C GLU A 31 18.61 5.96 0.85
N ALA A 32 17.30 6.13 1.07
CA ALA A 32 16.45 5.08 1.61
C ALA A 32 16.37 3.89 0.65
N HIS A 33 16.18 2.71 1.23
CA HIS A 33 15.79 1.53 0.49
C HIS A 33 14.27 1.37 0.55
N ILE A 34 13.63 1.60 -0.58
CA ILE A 34 12.19 1.49 -0.75
C ILE A 34 11.88 0.09 -1.26
N VAL A 35 10.99 -0.60 -0.57
CA VAL A 35 10.58 -1.97 -0.89
C VAL A 35 9.10 -1.97 -1.24
N LEU A 36 8.81 -2.26 -2.49
CA LEU A 36 7.45 -2.37 -2.99
C LEU A 36 6.94 -3.80 -2.75
N HIS A 37 5.83 -3.94 -2.03
CA HIS A 37 5.17 -5.23 -1.82
C HIS A 37 3.72 -5.17 -2.30
N ASP A 38 3.33 -6.16 -3.09
CA ASP A 38 1.95 -6.38 -3.53
C ASP A 38 1.73 -7.86 -3.82
N ILE A 39 0.47 -8.30 -3.86
CA ILE A 39 0.10 -9.66 -4.26
C ILE A 39 -0.09 -9.77 -5.77
N ASN A 40 -0.28 -8.65 -6.47
CA ASN A 40 -0.46 -8.60 -7.92
C ASN A 40 0.88 -8.31 -8.63
N PRO A 41 1.47 -9.31 -9.31
CA PRO A 41 2.78 -9.16 -9.95
C PRO A 41 2.79 -8.14 -11.09
N GLU A 42 1.72 -8.06 -11.88
CA GLU A 42 1.66 -7.14 -13.01
C GLU A 42 1.56 -5.70 -12.54
N ALA A 43 0.74 -5.44 -11.53
CA ALA A 43 0.60 -4.12 -10.94
C ALA A 43 1.89 -3.66 -10.26
N LEU A 44 2.50 -4.55 -9.47
CA LEU A 44 3.77 -4.28 -8.81
C LEU A 44 4.88 -3.97 -9.81
N GLU A 45 4.99 -4.75 -10.89
CA GLU A 45 6.05 -4.56 -11.88
C GLU A 45 5.89 -3.24 -12.65
N ARG A 46 4.66 -2.79 -12.92
CA ARG A 46 4.42 -1.47 -13.52
C ARG A 46 4.95 -0.35 -12.62
N VAL A 47 4.63 -0.39 -11.33
CA VAL A 47 5.08 0.64 -10.38
C VAL A 47 6.60 0.59 -10.21
N ARG A 48 7.18 -0.61 -10.06
CA ARG A 48 8.63 -0.81 -9.96
C ARG A 48 9.38 -0.25 -11.18
N LYS A 49 8.91 -0.55 -12.41
CA LYS A 49 9.56 -0.07 -13.63
C LYS A 49 9.56 1.45 -13.73
N ALA A 50 8.42 2.09 -13.46
CA ALA A 50 8.32 3.54 -13.51
C ALA A 50 9.14 4.22 -12.40
N GLY A 51 9.13 3.68 -11.17
CA GLY A 51 9.98 4.15 -10.08
C GLY A 51 11.47 4.03 -10.41
N GLN A 52 11.91 2.88 -10.94
CA GLN A 52 13.31 2.67 -11.32
C GLN A 52 13.71 3.61 -12.46
N ALA A 53 12.88 3.77 -13.48
CA ALA A 53 13.14 4.71 -14.57
C ALA A 53 13.29 6.15 -14.06
N HIS A 54 12.51 6.55 -13.06
CA HIS A 54 12.63 7.86 -12.44
C HIS A 54 13.94 8.03 -11.66
N ILE A 55 14.34 7.02 -10.88
CA ILE A 55 15.64 6.99 -10.19
C ILE A 55 16.79 7.15 -11.20
N ASP A 56 16.78 6.34 -12.26
CA ASP A 56 17.85 6.31 -13.26
C ASP A 56 17.93 7.64 -14.04
N SER A 57 16.78 8.18 -14.45
CA SER A 57 16.73 9.42 -15.25
C SER A 57 17.16 10.66 -14.47
N ASN A 58 17.01 10.65 -13.14
CA ASN A 58 17.33 11.79 -12.28
C ASN A 58 18.59 11.55 -11.42
N GLY A 59 19.26 10.40 -11.56
CA GLY A 59 20.47 10.07 -10.79
C GLY A 59 20.23 10.04 -9.28
N LEU A 60 19.06 9.57 -8.84
CA LEU A 60 18.72 9.52 -7.41
C LEU A 60 19.53 8.42 -6.70
N SER A 61 19.85 8.66 -5.43
CA SER A 61 20.60 7.69 -4.60
C SER A 61 19.70 6.64 -3.92
N ALA A 62 18.38 6.77 -4.04
CA ALA A 62 17.40 5.85 -3.50
C ALA A 62 17.55 4.46 -4.13
N ARG A 63 17.32 3.41 -3.34
CA ARG A 63 17.30 2.03 -3.83
C ARG A 63 15.86 1.55 -3.88
N LEU A 64 15.52 0.81 -4.93
CA LEU A 64 14.18 0.28 -5.14
C LEU A 64 14.23 -1.24 -5.32
N SER A 65 13.44 -1.97 -4.55
CA SER A 65 13.20 -3.39 -4.75
C SER A 65 11.70 -3.68 -4.76
N ALA A 66 11.32 -4.83 -5.31
CA ALA A 66 9.94 -5.29 -5.30
C ALA A 66 9.88 -6.79 -5.03
N THR A 67 8.90 -7.23 -4.24
CA THR A 67 8.68 -8.65 -3.97
C THR A 67 7.20 -8.94 -3.71
N LEU A 68 6.76 -10.15 -4.05
CA LEU A 68 5.44 -10.69 -3.68
C LEU A 68 5.45 -11.35 -2.30
N SER A 69 6.64 -11.53 -1.71
CA SER A 69 6.83 -12.20 -0.44
C SER A 69 6.82 -11.19 0.70
N ARG A 70 5.73 -11.19 1.49
CA ARG A 70 5.59 -10.33 2.67
C ARG A 70 6.75 -10.51 3.67
N PRO A 71 7.19 -11.75 4.01
CA PRO A 71 8.34 -11.93 4.89
C PRO A 71 9.65 -11.32 4.37
N GLU A 72 9.91 -11.44 3.06
CA GLU A 72 11.10 -10.81 2.45
C GLU A 72 11.00 -9.28 2.46
N ALA A 73 9.79 -8.74 2.23
CA ALA A 73 9.57 -7.31 2.25
C ALA A 73 9.88 -6.71 3.63
N LEU A 74 9.28 -7.31 4.66
CA LEU A 74 9.33 -6.85 6.06
C LEU A 74 10.69 -7.05 6.73
N ALA A 75 11.55 -7.94 6.23
CA ALA A 75 12.84 -8.22 6.83
C ALA A 75 13.71 -6.95 6.97
N GLY A 76 13.94 -6.52 8.21
CA GLY A 76 14.73 -5.34 8.55
C GLY A 76 14.08 -4.00 8.20
N ALA A 77 12.75 -3.95 8.07
CA ALA A 77 12.02 -2.70 7.83
C ALA A 77 12.11 -1.75 9.03
N ASP A 78 12.24 -0.45 8.77
CA ASP A 78 12.13 0.62 9.77
C ASP A 78 10.71 1.24 9.76
N PHE A 79 10.09 1.30 8.58
CA PHE A 79 8.75 1.83 8.37
C PHE A 79 7.95 0.91 7.43
N CYS A 80 6.69 0.67 7.75
CA CYS A 80 5.74 -0.13 6.97
C CYS A 80 4.49 0.69 6.69
N VAL A 81 4.34 1.21 5.48
CA VAL A 81 3.13 1.95 5.08
C VAL A 81 2.15 0.99 4.42
N ILE A 82 0.95 0.88 5.00
CA ILE A 82 -0.07 -0.07 4.54
C ILE A 82 -1.19 0.66 3.81
N ALA A 83 -1.39 0.34 2.53
CA ALA A 83 -2.53 0.82 1.75
C ALA A 83 -3.02 -0.30 0.83
N ILE A 84 -3.97 -1.10 1.32
CA ILE A 84 -4.49 -2.26 0.60
C ILE A 84 -5.99 -2.13 0.33
N GLU A 85 -6.44 -2.81 -0.71
CA GLU A 85 -7.86 -3.08 -0.97
C GLU A 85 -8.01 -4.55 -1.33
N VAL A 86 -9.09 -5.18 -0.87
CA VAL A 86 -9.37 -6.59 -1.14
C VAL A 86 -10.40 -6.72 -2.25
N GLY A 87 -10.05 -7.47 -3.30
CA GLY A 87 -10.96 -7.79 -4.40
C GLY A 87 -11.01 -6.71 -5.48
N ASP A 88 -12.10 -6.70 -6.26
CA ASP A 88 -12.30 -5.69 -7.28
C ASP A 88 -12.75 -4.37 -6.63
N ARG A 89 -11.79 -3.47 -6.46
CA ARG A 89 -11.96 -2.14 -5.87
C ARG A 89 -13.21 -1.42 -6.39
N PHE A 90 -13.39 -1.34 -7.70
CA PHE A 90 -14.46 -0.52 -8.29
C PHE A 90 -15.81 -1.19 -8.17
N ALA A 91 -15.87 -2.51 -8.38
CA ALA A 91 -17.11 -3.25 -8.19
C ALA A 91 -17.58 -3.22 -6.73
N LEU A 92 -16.65 -3.37 -5.77
CA LEU A 92 -16.98 -3.34 -4.34
C LEU A 92 -17.34 -1.94 -3.87
N TRP A 93 -16.61 -0.91 -4.30
CA TRP A 93 -16.93 0.48 -4.01
C TRP A 93 -18.33 0.86 -4.51
N GLU A 94 -18.68 0.42 -5.72
CA GLU A 94 -20.02 0.61 -6.26
C GLU A 94 -21.08 -0.10 -5.40
N GLN A 95 -20.82 -1.32 -4.93
CA GLN A 95 -21.73 -2.06 -4.06
C GLN A 95 -21.88 -1.40 -2.67
N ASP A 96 -20.81 -0.89 -2.08
CA ASP A 96 -20.83 -0.20 -0.78
C ASP A 96 -21.78 1.01 -0.82
N GLN A 97 -21.94 1.63 -1.99
CA GLN A 97 -22.90 2.71 -2.20
C GLN A 97 -24.28 2.21 -2.61
N ASN A 98 -24.37 1.34 -3.61
CA ASN A 98 -25.62 0.99 -4.27
C ASN A 98 -26.48 0.04 -3.44
N THR A 99 -25.88 -0.88 -2.70
CA THR A 99 -26.61 -1.85 -1.86
C THR A 99 -27.38 -1.15 -0.74
N PRO A 100 -26.76 -0.30 0.10
CA PRO A 100 -27.52 0.43 1.13
C PRO A 100 -28.55 1.39 0.52
N ARG A 101 -28.22 2.02 -0.62
CA ARG A 101 -29.16 2.90 -1.33
C ARG A 101 -30.41 2.17 -1.79
N GLY A 102 -30.28 0.94 -2.30
CA GLY A 102 -31.40 0.08 -2.65
C GLY A 102 -32.32 -0.27 -1.47
N LEU A 103 -31.78 -0.20 -0.24
CA LEU A 103 -32.50 -0.41 1.01
C LEU A 103 -33.01 0.90 1.65
N GLY A 104 -32.93 2.02 0.93
CA GLY A 104 -33.41 3.33 1.39
C GLY A 104 -32.39 4.17 2.16
N LEU A 105 -31.15 3.70 2.32
CA LEU A 105 -30.08 4.40 3.06
C LEU A 105 -29.21 5.21 2.08
N ARG A 106 -29.34 6.54 2.12
CA ARG A 106 -28.55 7.45 1.28
C ARG A 106 -27.24 7.80 1.98
N GLN A 107 -26.13 7.55 1.31
CA GLN A 107 -24.77 7.82 1.79
C GLN A 107 -24.09 8.78 0.81
N VAL A 108 -23.30 9.73 1.32
CA VAL A 108 -22.51 10.64 0.47
C VAL A 108 -21.31 9.90 -0.11
N PHE A 109 -20.62 9.12 0.73
CA PHE A 109 -19.48 8.33 0.32
C PHE A 109 -19.57 6.95 0.98
N GLY A 110 -20.01 5.96 0.18
CA GLY A 110 -20.49 4.67 0.68
C GLY A 110 -19.47 3.93 1.53
N GLU A 111 -18.20 3.92 1.15
CA GLU A 111 -17.14 3.17 1.85
C GLU A 111 -16.59 3.84 3.12
N ASN A 112 -16.81 5.15 3.32
CA ASN A 112 -16.21 5.90 4.43
C ASN A 112 -17.16 6.08 5.62
N GLY A 113 -18.35 5.49 5.58
CA GLY A 113 -19.30 5.54 6.69
C GLY A 113 -20.60 4.81 6.40
N GLY A 114 -21.46 4.71 7.42
CA GLY A 114 -22.73 4.00 7.30
C GLY A 114 -22.57 2.50 6.99
N PRO A 115 -23.61 1.84 6.46
CA PRO A 115 -23.54 0.42 6.12
C PRO A 115 -22.47 0.08 5.09
N GLY A 116 -22.22 0.94 4.10
CA GLY A 116 -21.18 0.69 3.09
C GLY A 116 -19.78 0.68 3.71
N GLY A 117 -19.52 1.60 4.64
CA GLY A 117 -18.25 1.63 5.36
C GLY A 117 -18.07 0.44 6.29
N LEU A 118 -19.17 -0.10 6.84
CA LEU A 118 -19.12 -1.38 7.55
C LEU A 118 -18.74 -2.53 6.62
N PHE A 119 -19.32 -2.60 5.42
CA PHE A 119 -18.97 -3.64 4.44
C PHE A 119 -17.50 -3.57 4.06
N HIS A 120 -17.00 -2.37 3.77
CA HIS A 120 -15.60 -2.10 3.49
C HIS A 120 -14.70 -2.52 4.65
N SER A 121 -15.01 -2.07 5.87
CA SER A 121 -14.27 -2.42 7.08
C SER A 121 -14.20 -3.93 7.31
N LEU A 122 -15.30 -4.66 7.12
CA LEU A 122 -15.33 -6.11 7.29
C LEU A 122 -14.47 -6.85 6.27
N ARG A 123 -14.23 -6.29 5.08
CA ARG A 123 -13.32 -6.86 4.07
C ARG A 123 -11.87 -6.51 4.34
N VAL A 124 -11.58 -5.28 4.79
CA VAL A 124 -10.21 -4.73 4.86
C VAL A 124 -9.55 -4.89 6.22
N VAL A 125 -10.31 -4.84 7.33
CA VAL A 125 -9.73 -4.96 8.68
C VAL A 125 -9.02 -6.30 8.90
N PRO A 126 -9.58 -7.48 8.54
CA PRO A 126 -8.89 -8.75 8.76
C PRO A 126 -7.50 -8.86 8.10
N PRO A 127 -7.28 -8.51 6.82
CA PRO A 127 -5.96 -8.54 6.22
C PRO A 127 -5.02 -7.46 6.78
N ILE A 128 -5.52 -6.27 7.17
CA ILE A 128 -4.71 -5.27 7.89
C ILE A 128 -4.15 -5.88 9.19
N LEU A 129 -5.00 -6.52 10.00
CA LEU A 129 -4.57 -7.17 11.23
C LEU A 129 -3.55 -8.29 10.96
N SER A 130 -3.74 -9.09 9.91
CA SER A 130 -2.75 -10.08 9.49
C SER A 130 -1.40 -9.47 9.10
N ILE A 131 -1.39 -8.29 8.47
CA ILE A 131 -0.15 -7.57 8.16
C ILE A 131 0.51 -7.08 9.46
N CYS A 132 -0.25 -6.48 10.37
CA CYS A 132 0.27 -6.00 11.65
C CYS A 132 0.88 -7.15 12.49
N GLU A 133 0.24 -8.32 12.50
CA GLU A 133 0.80 -9.51 13.17
C GLU A 133 2.15 -9.93 12.57
N ASP A 134 2.30 -9.84 11.25
CA ASP A 134 3.55 -10.19 10.58
C ASP A 134 4.63 -9.14 10.84
N VAL A 135 4.29 -7.85 10.85
CA VAL A 135 5.20 -6.77 11.26
C VAL A 135 5.68 -7.02 12.69
N GLN A 136 4.76 -7.29 13.62
CA GLN A 136 5.10 -7.57 15.02
C GLN A 136 6.03 -8.79 15.18
N LYS A 137 5.92 -9.79 14.31
CA LYS A 137 6.78 -11.00 14.34
C LYS A 137 8.14 -10.79 13.68
N ILE A 138 8.21 -10.05 12.57
CA ILE A 138 9.38 -9.98 11.68
C ILE A 138 10.23 -8.74 11.93
N CYS A 139 9.60 -7.60 12.17
CA CYS A 139 10.24 -6.30 12.38
C CYS A 139 9.53 -5.52 13.51
N PRO A 140 9.61 -6.01 14.77
CA PRO A 140 8.85 -5.46 15.90
C PRO A 140 9.18 -4.00 16.22
N ASP A 141 10.35 -3.51 15.81
CA ASP A 141 10.79 -2.13 16.03
C ASP A 141 10.35 -1.18 14.90
N ALA A 142 9.73 -1.70 13.83
CA ALA A 142 9.25 -0.90 12.71
C ALA A 142 8.01 -0.08 13.10
N TRP A 143 7.91 1.12 12.54
CA TRP A 143 6.67 1.90 12.59
C TRP A 143 5.68 1.42 11.53
N ILE A 144 4.40 1.36 11.89
CA ILE A 144 3.26 1.14 10.99
C ILE A 144 2.43 2.41 10.94
#